data_AF-A0A7J6AE28-F1
#
_entry.id   AF-A0A7J6AE28-F1
#
_cell.length_a   1.000
_cell.length_b   1.000
_cell.length_c   1.000
_cell.angle_alpha   90.00
_cell.angle_beta   90.00
_cell.angle_gamma   90.00
#
_symmetry.space_group_name_H-M   'P 1'
#
loop_
_entity.id
_entity.type
_entity.pdbx_description
1 polymer ?
#
loop_
_entity_poly.entity_id
_entity_poly.type
_entity_poly.pdbx_seq_one_letter_code
_entity_poly.pdbx_strand_id
1 'polypeptide(L)'
;MVAMKSDLQEEKQQHSLTPLEFCRTHMVPPPQAYSVNTATTPSRDVFIKLATIATYPHLRLRCMCTCNRCIFCLCQNFLNSELLHAVKTKLYTLVFSRVVPLVDLHGSLLLLKVSCGAALLALLGFSVYRVLIKPR
;
A
#
# COMPACT_ATOMS: atom_id res chain seq x y z
N MET A 1 11.97 11.67 -8.83
CA MET A 1 11.68 12.71 -9.84
C MET A 1 10.26 12.52 -10.34
N VAL A 2 9.53 13.61 -10.58
CA VAL A 2 8.12 13.59 -11.03
C VAL A 2 8.00 14.43 -12.29
N ALA A 3 7.43 13.85 -13.35
CA ALA A 3 7.12 14.52 -14.61
C ALA A 3 5.71 15.09 -14.51
N MET A 4 5.63 16.39 -14.25
CA MET A 4 4.38 17.13 -14.09
C MET A 4 3.74 17.45 -15.45
N LYS A 5 2.42 17.69 -15.44
CA LYS A 5 1.63 18.01 -16.65
C LYS A 5 1.76 16.93 -17.73
N SER A 6 1.72 15.67 -17.32
CA SER A 6 1.79 14.53 -18.23
C SER A 6 0.59 14.40 -19.18
N ASP A 7 -0.42 15.26 -19.04
CA ASP A 7 -1.54 15.43 -19.97
C ASP A 7 -1.15 16.19 -21.25
N LEU A 8 -0.08 16.98 -21.20
CA LEU A 8 0.44 17.72 -22.34
C LEU A 8 1.48 16.89 -23.11
N GLN A 9 1.70 17.28 -24.37
CA GLN A 9 2.74 16.66 -25.20
C GLN A 9 4.12 16.86 -24.55
N GLU A 10 4.85 15.75 -24.42
CA GLU A 10 6.19 15.76 -23.83
C GLU A 10 7.19 16.37 -24.81
N GLU A 11 7.69 17.55 -24.47
CA GLU A 11 8.75 18.22 -25.21
C GLU A 11 10.12 17.68 -24.82
N LYS A 12 11.02 17.63 -25.80
CA LYS A 12 12.38 17.14 -25.56
C LYS A 12 13.11 18.09 -24.61
N GLN A 13 13.51 17.58 -23.45
CA GLN A 13 14.32 18.33 -22.49
C GLN A 13 15.64 18.80 -23.13
N GLN A 14 15.96 20.07 -22.99
CA GLN A 14 17.23 20.69 -23.42
C GLN A 14 18.37 20.39 -22.42
N HIS A 15 18.41 19.17 -21.90
CA HIS A 15 19.46 18.69 -21.02
C HIS A 15 20.34 17.69 -21.76
N SER A 16 21.60 17.54 -21.33
CA SER A 16 22.55 16.61 -21.95
C SER A 16 22.16 15.14 -21.77
N LEU A 17 21.35 14.83 -20.75
CA LEU A 17 20.85 13.50 -20.45
C LEU A 17 19.32 13.48 -20.45
N THR A 18 18.73 12.37 -20.87
CA THR A 18 17.28 12.21 -20.70
C THR A 18 16.93 12.04 -19.22
N PRO A 19 15.70 12.42 -18.81
CA PRO A 19 15.25 12.25 -17.43
C PRO A 19 15.36 10.79 -16.95
N LEU A 20 15.12 9.82 -17.83
CA LEU A 20 15.25 8.41 -17.52
C LEU A 20 16.71 7.98 -17.31
N GLU A 21 17.63 8.46 -18.14
CA GLU A 21 19.07 8.18 -17.99
C GLU A 21 19.62 8.80 -16.72
N PHE A 22 19.23 10.03 -16.41
CA PHE A 22 19.58 10.65 -15.14
C PHE A 22 19.16 9.77 -13.96
N CYS A 23 17.93 9.23 -13.99
CA CYS A 23 17.45 8.36 -12.94
C CYS A 23 18.25 7.05 -12.80
N ARG A 24 18.65 6.46 -13.92
CA ARG A 24 19.46 5.24 -13.93
C ARG A 24 20.86 5.50 -13.37
N THR A 25 21.53 6.54 -13.84
CA THR A 25 22.89 6.90 -13.40
C THR A 25 22.93 7.22 -11.91
N HIS A 26 21.96 7.98 -11.41
CA HIS A 26 21.92 8.39 -9.99
C HIS A 26 21.19 7.38 -9.10
N MET A 27 20.83 6.21 -9.64
CA MET A 27 20.20 5.15 -8.86
C MET A 27 18.93 5.61 -8.13
N VAL A 28 18.14 6.49 -8.75
CA VAL A 28 16.85 6.98 -8.22
C VAL A 28 15.67 6.33 -8.95
N PRO A 29 14.46 6.31 -8.35
CA PRO A 29 13.28 5.76 -9.01
C PRO A 29 13.00 6.42 -10.37
N PRO A 30 12.44 5.68 -11.35
CA PRO A 30 12.16 6.21 -12.66
C PRO A 30 11.15 7.38 -12.58
N PRO A 31 11.20 8.31 -13.55
CA PRO A 31 10.30 9.46 -13.59
C PRO A 31 8.85 9.01 -13.46
N GLN A 32 8.09 9.59 -12.52
CA GLN A 32 6.66 9.31 -12.36
C GLN A 32 5.87 10.37 -13.11
N ALA A 33 5.07 9.97 -14.08
CA ALA A 33 4.14 10.85 -14.77
C ALA A 33 3.00 11.25 -13.82
N TYR A 34 2.68 12.54 -13.77
CA TYR A 34 1.60 13.06 -12.95
C TYR A 34 0.94 14.28 -13.61
N SER A 35 -0.39 14.27 -13.62
CA SER A 35 -1.18 15.43 -14.01
C SER A 35 -2.31 15.65 -13.01
N VAL A 36 -2.61 16.92 -12.76
CA VAL A 36 -3.76 17.38 -11.97
C VAL A 36 -4.96 17.64 -12.89
N ASN A 37 -4.72 17.78 -14.20
CA ASN A 37 -5.73 18.15 -15.19
C ASN A 37 -6.50 16.92 -15.68
N THR A 38 -7.05 16.15 -14.74
CA THR A 38 -7.92 15.01 -15.02
C THR A 38 -9.37 15.40 -14.70
N ALA A 39 -10.33 14.93 -15.52
CA ALA A 39 -11.75 15.18 -15.27
C ALA A 39 -12.26 14.59 -13.93
N THR A 40 -11.48 13.69 -13.33
CA THR A 40 -11.73 13.02 -12.06
C THR A 40 -10.68 13.38 -11.01
N THR A 41 -10.89 12.94 -9.77
CA THR A 41 -9.93 13.14 -8.67
C THR A 41 -8.52 12.66 -9.07
N PRO A 42 -7.48 13.50 -8.89
CA PRO A 42 -6.12 13.15 -9.28
C PRO A 42 -5.59 11.96 -8.47
N SER A 43 -4.73 11.17 -9.11
CA SER A 43 -4.12 9.98 -8.50
C SER A 43 -3.33 10.35 -7.24
N ARG A 44 -3.42 9.53 -6.20
CA ARG A 44 -2.65 9.76 -4.95
C ARG A 44 -1.31 9.02 -4.94
N ASP A 45 -0.99 8.31 -6.01
CA ASP A 45 0.11 7.36 -6.07
C ASP A 45 1.47 8.02 -5.86
N VAL A 46 1.66 9.23 -6.41
CA VAL A 46 2.88 10.00 -6.19
C VAL A 46 3.08 10.32 -4.71
N PHE A 47 2.02 10.73 -4.01
CA PHE A 47 2.07 11.06 -2.59
C PHE A 47 2.30 9.82 -1.72
N ILE A 48 1.63 8.70 -2.03
CA ILE A 48 1.83 7.42 -1.35
C ILE A 48 3.28 6.95 -1.53
N LYS A 49 3.82 7.08 -2.74
CA LYS A 49 5.20 6.69 -3.05
C LYS A 49 6.22 7.57 -2.33
N LEU A 50 5.99 8.88 -2.25
CA LEU A 50 6.81 9.80 -1.47
C LEU A 50 6.80 9.45 0.01
N ALA A 51 5.62 9.25 0.60
CA ALA A 51 5.48 8.83 1.98
C ALA A 51 6.21 7.51 2.24
N THR A 52 6.07 6.53 1.35
CA THR A 52 6.74 5.23 1.48
C THR A 52 8.26 5.36 1.44
N ILE A 53 8.83 6.17 0.53
CA ILE A 53 10.27 6.41 0.45
C ILE A 53 10.77 7.13 1.70
N ALA A 54 10.00 8.08 2.23
CA ALA A 54 10.33 8.81 3.45
C ALA A 54 10.29 7.90 4.69
N THR A 55 9.31 7.01 4.79
CA THR A 55 9.20 6.05 5.89
C THR A 55 10.27 4.95 5.82
N TYR A 56 10.64 4.52 4.61
CA TYR A 56 11.55 3.40 4.39
C TYR A 56 12.70 3.74 3.42
N PRO A 57 13.68 4.56 3.82
CA PRO A 57 14.75 5.03 2.94
C PRO A 57 15.68 3.91 2.46
N HIS A 58 15.79 2.82 3.24
CA HIS A 58 16.63 1.66 2.92
C HIS A 58 15.93 0.65 2.00
N LEU A 59 14.60 0.69 1.93
CA LEU A 59 13.86 -0.14 0.98
C LEU A 59 14.05 0.47 -0.40
N ARG A 60 15.06 -0.02 -1.12
CA ARG A 60 15.24 0.23 -2.55
C ARG A 60 14.11 -0.47 -3.32
N LEU A 61 12.91 0.10 -3.27
CA LEU A 61 11.72 -0.32 -4.03
C LEU A 61 11.96 -0.02 -5.51
N ARG A 62 12.80 -0.84 -6.15
CA ARG A 62 13.09 -0.79 -7.56
C ARG A 62 12.76 -2.14 -8.18
N CYS A 63 11.78 -2.14 -9.07
CA CYS A 63 11.97 -2.91 -10.29
C CYS A 63 12.53 -1.92 -11.34
N MET A 64 13.80 -2.11 -11.71
CA MET A 64 14.42 -1.45 -12.86
C MET A 64 14.14 -2.21 -14.16
N CYS A 65 13.34 -3.28 -14.09
CA CYS A 65 13.04 -4.14 -15.21
C CYS A 65 11.78 -3.60 -15.92
N THR A 66 11.84 -3.49 -17.25
CA THR A 66 10.67 -3.41 -18.15
C THR A 66 9.92 -4.74 -18.22
N CYS A 67 9.95 -5.55 -17.16
CA CYS A 67 9.56 -6.94 -17.17
C CYS A 67 8.52 -7.20 -16.08
N ASN A 68 7.41 -7.82 -16.48
CA ASN A 68 6.30 -8.22 -15.61
C ASN A 68 6.63 -9.45 -14.73
N ARG A 69 7.93 -9.75 -14.53
CA ARG A 69 8.43 -11.03 -13.94
C ARG A 69 9.23 -10.84 -12.65
N CYS A 70 9.54 -9.61 -12.25
CA CYS A 70 10.16 -9.35 -10.94
C CYS A 70 9.09 -9.43 -9.85
N ILE A 71 9.44 -9.99 -8.68
CA ILE A 71 8.54 -10.08 -7.50
C ILE A 71 7.93 -8.71 -7.17
N PHE A 72 8.70 -7.63 -7.31
CA PHE A 72 8.21 -6.27 -7.09
C PHE A 72 7.11 -5.83 -8.08
N CYS A 73 7.25 -6.05 -9.39
CA CYS A 73 6.19 -5.73 -10.36
C CYS A 73 4.97 -6.63 -10.16
N LEU A 74 5.18 -7.90 -9.82
CA LEU A 74 4.08 -8.82 -9.51
C LEU A 74 3.31 -8.35 -8.26
N CYS A 75 4.01 -7.95 -7.21
CA CYS A 75 3.40 -7.39 -6.00
C CYS A 75 2.71 -6.05 -6.29
N GLN A 76 3.30 -5.17 -7.09
CA GLN A 76 2.68 -3.89 -7.45
C GLN A 76 1.41 -4.10 -8.30
N ASN A 77 1.44 -5.03 -9.25
CA ASN A 77 0.30 -5.37 -10.10
C ASN A 77 -0.81 -6.07 -9.28
N PHE A 78 -0.43 -6.94 -8.35
CA PHE A 78 -1.36 -7.56 -7.40
C PHE A 78 -1.98 -6.54 -6.45
N LEU A 79 -1.19 -5.60 -5.91
CA LEU A 79 -1.66 -4.51 -5.05
C LEU A 79 -2.61 -3.57 -5.79
N ASN A 80 -2.35 -3.29 -7.07
CA ASN A 80 -3.22 -2.51 -7.94
C ASN A 80 -4.36 -3.33 -8.56
N SER A 81 -4.53 -4.60 -8.20
CA SER A 81 -5.58 -5.42 -8.79
C SER A 81 -6.95 -5.01 -8.23
N GLU A 82 -7.91 -4.83 -9.12
CA GLU A 82 -9.32 -4.58 -8.79
C GLU A 82 -9.88 -5.67 -7.85
N LEU A 83 -9.42 -6.91 -8.02
CA LEU A 83 -9.77 -8.03 -7.17
C LEU A 83 -9.34 -7.80 -5.71
N LEU A 84 -8.10 -7.37 -5.47
CA LEU A 84 -7.61 -7.11 -4.12
C LEU A 84 -8.36 -5.94 -3.48
N HIS A 85 -8.64 -4.88 -4.26
CA HIS A 85 -9.43 -3.75 -3.79
C HIS A 85 -10.86 -4.16 -3.43
N ALA A 86 -11.52 -4.99 -4.24
CA ALA A 86 -12.84 -5.54 -3.98
C ALA A 86 -12.85 -6.47 -2.76
N VAL A 87 -11.88 -7.36 -2.62
CA VAL A 87 -11.75 -8.23 -1.44
C VAL A 87 -11.50 -7.40 -0.19
N LYS A 88 -10.60 -6.42 -0.24
CA LYS A 88 -10.31 -5.53 0.89
C LYS A 88 -11.55 -4.75 1.32
N THR A 89 -12.30 -4.17 0.39
CA THR A 89 -13.55 -3.45 0.70
C THR A 89 -14.62 -4.40 1.23
N LYS A 90 -14.82 -5.57 0.63
CA LYS A 90 -15.75 -6.58 1.15
C LYS A 90 -15.37 -7.04 2.55
N LEU A 91 -14.10 -7.33 2.80
CA LEU A 91 -13.61 -7.73 4.12
C LEU A 91 -13.76 -6.60 5.13
N TYR A 92 -13.41 -5.36 4.75
CA TYR A 92 -13.59 -4.20 5.62
C TYR A 92 -15.06 -3.95 5.94
N THR A 93 -15.96 -4.02 4.95
CA THR A 93 -17.40 -3.88 5.16
C THR A 93 -17.99 -5.03 5.98
N LEU A 94 -17.52 -6.27 5.82
CA LEU A 94 -17.97 -7.41 6.63
C LEU A 94 -17.48 -7.31 8.07
N VAL A 95 -16.21 -6.98 8.28
CA VAL A 95 -15.65 -6.75 9.62
C VAL A 95 -16.35 -5.56 10.28
N PHE A 96 -16.48 -4.43 9.58
CA PHE A 96 -17.16 -3.26 10.11
C PHE A 96 -18.65 -3.53 10.39
N SER A 97 -19.38 -4.17 9.47
CA SER A 97 -20.82 -4.46 9.67
C SER A 97 -21.11 -5.57 10.68
N ARG A 98 -20.17 -6.48 10.96
CA ARG A 98 -20.32 -7.49 12.03
C ARG A 98 -19.86 -6.98 13.39
N VAL A 99 -18.81 -6.15 13.42
CA VAL A 99 -18.17 -5.70 14.66
C VAL A 99 -18.80 -4.40 15.19
N VAL A 100 -19.26 -3.48 14.34
CA VAL A 100 -19.81 -2.19 14.77
C VAL A 100 -21.19 -2.28 15.43
N PRO A 101 -22.19 -3.03 14.91
CA PRO A 101 -23.49 -3.13 15.59
C PRO A 101 -23.46 -3.99 16.86
N LEU A 102 -22.48 -4.90 17.01
CA LEU A 102 -22.23 -5.57 18.29
C LEU A 102 -21.69 -4.60 19.37
N VAL A 103 -21.18 -3.44 18.93
CA VAL A 103 -20.40 -2.48 19.72
C VAL A 103 -21.18 -1.19 20.02
N ASP A 104 -22.30 -0.94 19.33
CA ASP A 104 -23.10 0.29 19.46
C ASP A 104 -24.05 0.32 20.68
N LEU A 105 -24.21 -0.80 21.41
CA LEU A 105 -25.14 -0.88 22.56
C LEU A 105 -24.52 -0.51 23.92
N HIS A 106 -23.22 -0.20 24.02
CA HIS A 106 -22.62 0.12 25.32
C HIS A 106 -21.49 1.18 25.23
N GLY A 107 -21.86 2.43 25.48
CA GLY A 107 -21.02 3.65 25.39
C GLY A 107 -19.85 3.78 26.37
N SER A 108 -19.22 2.68 26.83
CA SER A 108 -18.09 2.67 27.79
C SER A 108 -16.82 2.05 27.18
N LEU A 109 -16.49 2.46 25.95
CA LEU A 109 -16.04 1.51 24.92
C LEU A 109 -14.53 1.43 24.63
N LEU A 110 -13.66 2.30 25.15
CA LEU A 110 -12.22 2.21 24.79
C LEU A 110 -11.43 1.21 25.65
N LEU A 111 -11.63 1.21 26.98
CA LEU A 111 -10.95 0.24 27.86
C LEU A 111 -11.46 -1.20 27.65
N LEU A 112 -12.77 -1.36 27.42
CA LEU A 112 -13.35 -2.68 27.15
C LEU A 112 -12.87 -3.24 25.80
N LYS A 113 -12.66 -2.38 24.79
CA LYS A 113 -12.10 -2.78 23.48
C LYS A 113 -10.68 -3.32 23.59
N VAL A 114 -9.82 -2.65 24.35
CA VAL A 114 -8.44 -3.10 24.58
C VAL A 114 -8.43 -4.40 25.37
N SER A 115 -9.28 -4.52 26.40
CA SER A 115 -9.36 -5.71 27.25
C SER A 115 -9.93 -6.93 26.49
N CYS A 116 -11.00 -6.75 25.72
CA CYS A 116 -11.61 -7.83 24.94
C CYS A 116 -10.71 -8.30 23.79
N GLY A 117 -10.05 -7.36 23.09
CA GLY A 117 -9.06 -7.69 22.07
C GLY A 117 -7.87 -8.46 22.64
N ALA A 118 -7.35 -8.03 23.79
CA ALA A 118 -6.28 -8.73 24.51
C ALA A 118 -6.71 -10.13 24.98
N ALA A 119 -7.94 -10.27 25.48
CA ALA A 119 -8.48 -11.57 25.91
C ALA A 119 -8.65 -12.54 24.74
N LEU A 120 -9.16 -12.08 23.60
CA LEU A 120 -9.29 -12.92 22.40
C LEU A 120 -7.93 -13.34 21.85
N LEU A 121 -6.95 -12.43 21.81
CA LEU A 121 -5.57 -12.75 21.41
C LEU A 121 -4.91 -13.74 22.38
N ALA A 122 -5.15 -13.59 23.68
CA ALA A 122 -4.63 -14.52 24.69
C ALA A 122 -5.27 -15.92 24.57
N LEU A 123 -6.58 -16.02 24.34
CA LEU A 123 -7.27 -17.30 24.15
C LEU A 123 -6.87 -17.99 22.84
N LEU A 124 -6.69 -17.23 21.76
CA LEU A 124 -6.16 -17.74 20.50
C LEU A 124 -4.70 -18.18 20.65
N GLY A 125 -3.86 -17.40 21.31
CA GLY A 125 -2.49 -17.78 21.63
C GLY A 125 -2.43 -19.04 22.50
N PHE A 126 -3.29 -19.15 23.51
CA PHE A 126 -3.34 -20.32 24.40
C PHE A 126 -3.86 -21.57 23.70
N SER A 127 -4.86 -21.45 22.83
CA SER A 127 -5.35 -22.58 22.04
C SER A 127 -4.33 -23.06 21.01
N VAL A 128 -3.66 -22.13 20.33
CA VAL A 128 -2.54 -22.46 19.43
C VAL A 128 -1.37 -23.08 20.20
N TYR A 129 -1.02 -22.54 21.36
CA TYR A 129 -0.02 -23.11 22.28
C TYR A 129 -0.41 -24.53 22.69
N ARG A 130 -1.67 -24.77 23.08
CA ARG A 130 -2.17 -26.11 23.43
C ARG A 130 -2.14 -27.08 22.26
N VAL A 131 -2.37 -26.62 21.03
CA VAL A 131 -2.32 -27.49 19.84
C VAL A 131 -0.88 -27.79 19.41
N LEU A 132 0.03 -26.82 19.55
CA LEU A 132 1.44 -26.97 19.14
C LEU A 132 2.31 -27.64 20.19
N ILE A 133 2.01 -27.47 21.48
CA ILE A 133 2.87 -27.92 22.60
C ILE A 133 2.25 -29.05 23.41
N LYS A 134 1.00 -29.48 23.12
CA LYS A 134 0.53 -30.78 23.64
C LYS A 134 1.40 -31.87 23.02
N PRO A 135 2.29 -32.53 23.80
CA PRO A 135 3.04 -33.64 23.28
C PRO A 135 2.04 -34.76 22.98
N ARG A 136 2.26 -35.48 21.89
CA ARG A 136 1.69 -36.82 21.75
C ARG A 136 2.13 -37.68 22.93
#